data_AF-A0A3S0ZTW8-F1
#
_entry.id   AF-A0A3S0ZTW8-F1
#
_cell.length_a   1.000
_cell.length_b   1.000
_cell.length_c   1.000
_cell.angle_alpha   90.00
_cell.angle_beta   90.00
_cell.angle_gamma   90.00
#
_symmetry.space_group_name_H-M   'P 1'
#
loop_
_entity.id
_entity.type
_entity.pdbx_description
1 polymer ?
#
loop_
_entity_poly.entity_id
_entity_poly.type
_entity_poly.pdbx_seq_one_letter_code
_entity_poly.pdbx_strand_id
1 'polypeptide(L)'
;DGQDPLCGWCIQEQACTTSHKCREPSAFKPAWLAATGKSCVNVTNMAPSSISYQSLVDEPAATKLTFSLESVQVVPLNGLDLSCEYRSGMQRHSAPASVQSDRHVECPLPPAEKLSPPRKGNDFEPLAVHFAVKGRSIVTRSVSIYNCNSHSSCMNCTNSQFGCAWCYTSGTCEEKGAPCKHLSGSDVALIETEDKCPQVWTKSTNPGIVVHSGLSSQIAVRVKNLQPEQTQAVKCKFVNAGKEKVVTADITATTLTCAEAEFEFEGENPYVLVGFTVTWGGLDLPLDNLMAIQVRVYKCRYMVAYCGQCLSLDSDYNCGWCQGPCDTPVPCPGTCSLSKQC
;
A
#
# COMPACT_ATOMS: atom_id res chain seq x y z
N ASP A 1 26.76 26.83 2.72
CA ASP A 1 27.44 27.02 4.02
C ASP A 1 28.70 27.89 3.99
N GLY A 2 29.08 28.48 2.86
CA GLY A 2 30.11 29.52 2.84
C GLY A 2 29.57 30.83 3.43
N GLN A 3 30.26 31.40 4.42
CA GLN A 3 29.95 32.71 5.03
C GLN A 3 30.73 33.86 4.38
N ASP A 4 31.39 33.62 3.25
CA ASP A 4 32.12 34.67 2.53
C ASP A 4 31.12 35.75 2.06
N PRO A 5 31.23 37.00 2.53
CA PRO A 5 30.31 38.08 2.17
C PRO A 5 30.38 38.46 0.67
N LEU A 6 31.43 38.04 -0.05
CA LEU A 6 31.54 38.25 -1.48
C LEU A 6 30.79 37.17 -2.29
N CYS A 7 30.42 36.06 -1.68
CA CYS A 7 29.74 34.95 -2.35
C CYS A 7 28.21 35.06 -2.24
N GLY A 8 27.53 34.68 -3.31
CA GLY A 8 26.07 34.59 -3.35
C GLY A 8 25.59 33.82 -4.57
N TRP A 9 24.29 33.59 -4.64
CA TRP A 9 23.65 32.81 -5.69
C TRP A 9 23.10 33.71 -6.78
N CYS A 10 23.62 33.59 -8.00
CA CYS A 10 23.06 34.24 -9.18
C CYS A 10 21.96 33.35 -9.78
N ILE A 11 20.71 33.76 -9.64
CA ILE A 11 19.54 32.88 -9.80
C ILE A 11 19.43 32.31 -11.22
N GLN A 12 19.50 33.19 -12.23
CA GLN A 12 19.36 32.78 -13.64
C GLN A 12 20.59 32.02 -14.16
N GLU A 13 21.77 32.31 -13.60
CA GLU A 13 23.02 31.64 -13.97
C GLU A 13 23.18 30.26 -13.30
N GLN A 14 22.42 29.99 -12.23
CA GLN A 14 22.53 28.81 -11.37
C GLN A 14 23.96 28.58 -10.84
N ALA A 15 24.62 29.67 -10.47
CA ALA A 15 26.01 29.63 -10.06
C ALA A 15 26.24 30.48 -8.81
N CYS A 16 27.19 30.02 -7.98
CA CYS A 16 27.71 30.85 -6.91
C CYS A 16 28.73 31.84 -7.50
N THR A 17 28.45 33.13 -7.37
CA THR A 17 29.26 34.22 -7.94
C THR A 17 29.35 35.40 -6.98
N THR A 18 30.22 36.35 -7.31
CA THR A 18 30.20 37.70 -6.72
C THR A 18 29.09 38.54 -7.35
N SER A 19 28.49 39.46 -6.58
CA SER A 19 27.37 40.30 -7.06
C SER A 19 27.62 40.98 -8.41
N HIS A 20 28.82 41.53 -8.64
CA HIS A 20 29.19 42.20 -9.90
C HIS A 20 29.33 41.26 -11.12
N LYS A 21 29.43 39.94 -10.91
CA LYS A 21 29.52 38.94 -12.00
C LYS A 21 28.16 38.40 -12.41
N CYS A 22 27.12 38.61 -11.59
CA CYS A 22 25.76 38.20 -11.92
C CYS A 22 25.19 39.17 -12.96
N ARG A 23 25.00 38.70 -14.20
CA ARG A 23 24.66 39.56 -15.33
C ARG A 23 23.23 40.10 -15.25
N GLU A 24 23.07 41.37 -15.60
CA GLU A 24 21.78 42.01 -15.89
C GLU A 24 21.61 42.14 -17.43
N PRO A 25 20.37 42.09 -17.98
CA PRO A 25 19.09 42.00 -17.28
C PRO A 25 18.74 40.58 -16.81
N SER A 26 18.25 40.49 -15.58
CA SER A 26 17.78 39.25 -14.96
C SER A 26 16.25 39.10 -15.04
N ALA A 27 15.80 37.86 -15.16
CA ALA A 27 14.40 37.47 -14.99
C ALA A 27 13.89 37.62 -13.53
N PHE A 28 14.78 37.88 -12.58
CA PHE A 28 14.49 37.90 -11.14
C PHE A 28 14.97 39.19 -10.48
N LYS A 29 14.16 39.71 -9.55
CA LYS A 29 14.50 40.83 -8.67
C LYS A 29 14.34 40.42 -7.19
N PRO A 30 15.42 40.43 -6.38
CA PRO A 30 16.82 40.63 -6.79
C PRO A 30 17.34 39.48 -7.67
N ALA A 31 18.33 39.74 -8.53
CA ALA A 31 18.96 38.73 -9.39
C ALA A 31 20.00 37.85 -8.67
N TRP A 32 20.60 38.40 -7.62
CA TRP A 32 21.67 37.80 -6.83
C TRP A 32 21.29 37.80 -5.34
N LEU A 33 21.44 36.64 -4.70
CA LEU A 33 21.12 36.43 -3.28
C LEU A 33 22.41 36.21 -2.48
N ALA A 34 22.68 37.06 -1.50
CA ALA A 34 23.90 36.96 -0.67
C ALA A 34 23.91 35.68 0.17
N ALA A 35 25.07 35.02 0.26
CA ALA A 35 25.21 33.79 1.06
C ALA A 35 25.02 34.04 2.58
N THR A 36 25.37 35.23 3.06
CA THR A 36 25.23 35.64 4.47
C THR A 36 23.77 35.70 4.93
N GLY A 37 22.82 35.92 4.02
CA GLY A 37 21.39 35.96 4.33
C GLY A 37 20.75 34.60 4.55
N LYS A 38 21.47 33.49 4.30
CA LYS A 38 20.94 32.10 4.30
C LYS A 38 19.62 31.93 3.53
N SER A 39 19.35 32.82 2.57
CA SER A 39 18.11 32.84 1.79
C SER A 39 18.38 32.31 0.39
N CYS A 40 17.72 31.19 0.06
CA CYS A 40 17.65 30.66 -1.30
C CYS A 40 16.30 31.01 -1.91
N VAL A 41 16.16 30.90 -3.23
CA VAL A 41 14.85 30.99 -3.87
C VAL A 41 13.97 29.87 -3.31
N ASN A 42 12.90 30.26 -2.62
CA ASN A 42 11.99 29.35 -1.97
C ASN A 42 10.56 29.52 -2.50
N VAL A 43 9.81 28.43 -2.43
CA VAL A 43 8.41 28.33 -2.82
C VAL A 43 7.55 28.15 -1.58
N THR A 44 6.49 28.93 -1.48
CA THR A 44 5.46 28.86 -0.44
C THR A 44 4.06 28.78 -1.07
N ASN A 45 3.04 28.47 -0.26
CA ASN A 45 1.64 28.43 -0.69
C ASN A 45 1.39 27.53 -1.90
N MET A 46 2.04 26.37 -1.94
CA MET A 46 1.85 25.38 -3.01
C MET A 46 0.45 24.76 -2.89
N ALA A 47 -0.38 24.98 -3.90
CA ALA A 47 -1.76 24.52 -3.94
C ALA A 47 -2.10 23.89 -5.31
N PRO A 48 -2.73 22.71 -5.34
CA PRO A 48 -3.01 21.87 -4.17
C PRO A 48 -1.73 21.21 -3.61
N SER A 49 -1.75 20.83 -2.33
CA SER A 49 -0.64 20.13 -1.66
C SER A 49 -0.58 18.63 -1.99
N SER A 50 -1.71 18.07 -2.42
CA SER A 50 -1.87 16.71 -2.94
C SER A 50 -2.85 16.74 -4.11
N ILE A 51 -2.71 15.78 -5.04
CA ILE A 51 -3.48 15.71 -6.26
C ILE A 51 -4.12 14.33 -6.36
N SER A 52 -5.45 14.29 -6.47
CA SER A 52 -6.17 13.06 -6.79
C SER A 52 -5.90 12.65 -8.24
N TYR A 53 -5.37 11.44 -8.43
CA TYR A 53 -5.25 10.85 -9.75
C TYR A 53 -6.62 10.62 -10.40
N GLN A 54 -7.65 10.28 -9.60
CA GLN A 54 -9.01 10.05 -10.09
C GLN A 54 -9.62 11.35 -10.62
N SER A 55 -9.54 12.45 -9.85
CA SER A 55 -10.02 13.76 -10.32
C SER A 55 -9.28 14.26 -11.56
N LEU A 56 -8.00 13.96 -11.72
CA LEU A 56 -7.26 14.29 -12.95
C LEU A 56 -7.77 13.52 -14.18
N VAL A 57 -8.26 12.28 -14.01
CA VAL A 57 -8.86 11.49 -15.08
C VAL A 57 -10.23 12.03 -15.44
N ASP A 58 -11.04 12.37 -14.43
CA ASP A 58 -12.42 12.81 -14.62
C ASP A 58 -12.51 14.27 -15.12
N GLU A 59 -11.62 15.15 -14.67
CA GLU A 59 -11.61 16.59 -14.99
C GLU A 59 -10.21 17.14 -15.37
N PRO A 60 -9.55 16.64 -16.43
CA PRO A 60 -8.16 16.96 -16.76
C PRO A 60 -7.86 18.44 -17.06
N ALA A 61 -8.89 19.23 -17.42
CA ALA A 61 -8.73 20.63 -17.82
C ALA A 61 -8.88 21.64 -16.66
N ALA A 62 -9.37 21.20 -15.49
CA ALA A 62 -9.78 22.11 -14.43
C ALA A 62 -8.68 22.38 -13.38
N THR A 63 -7.66 21.54 -13.29
CA THR A 63 -6.70 21.59 -12.19
C THR A 63 -5.43 22.36 -12.53
N LYS A 64 -5.11 23.36 -11.71
CA LYS A 64 -3.90 24.17 -11.80
C LYS A 64 -3.11 24.01 -10.51
N LEU A 65 -1.79 24.02 -10.65
CA LEU A 65 -0.87 24.09 -9.54
C LEU A 65 -0.39 25.53 -9.42
N THR A 66 -0.59 26.13 -8.25
CA THR A 66 -0.15 27.49 -7.96
C THR A 66 0.81 27.50 -6.80
N PHE A 67 1.73 28.47 -6.79
CA PHE A 67 2.66 28.68 -5.70
C PHE A 67 3.27 30.09 -5.75
N SER A 68 3.89 30.52 -4.65
CA SER A 68 4.49 31.85 -4.54
C SER A 68 6.01 31.79 -4.35
N LEU A 69 6.74 32.69 -5.02
CA LEU A 69 8.16 32.91 -4.80
C LEU A 69 8.37 33.86 -3.61
N GLU A 70 9.01 33.36 -2.55
CA GLU A 70 9.11 34.06 -1.27
C GLU A 70 10.14 35.20 -1.30
N SER A 71 11.32 34.91 -1.83
CA SER A 71 12.49 35.81 -1.72
C SER A 71 12.75 36.63 -2.98
N VAL A 72 12.01 36.39 -4.07
CA VAL A 72 12.28 36.98 -5.39
C VAL A 72 10.99 37.29 -6.15
N GLN A 73 11.05 38.31 -7.01
CA GLN A 73 10.01 38.65 -7.97
C GLN A 73 10.47 38.27 -9.38
N VAL A 74 9.57 37.74 -10.20
CA VAL A 74 9.78 37.57 -11.64
C VAL A 74 9.58 38.92 -12.31
N VAL A 75 10.56 39.35 -13.11
CA VAL A 75 10.50 40.61 -13.86
C VAL A 75 9.79 40.36 -15.19
N PRO A 76 8.75 41.13 -15.54
CA PRO A 76 8.04 40.99 -16.81
C PRO A 76 8.92 41.52 -17.95
N LEU A 77 9.77 40.67 -18.52
CA LEU A 77 10.50 40.97 -19.75
C LEU A 77 9.79 40.30 -20.93
N ASN A 78 9.75 40.98 -22.08
CA ASN A 78 9.17 40.43 -23.29
C ASN A 78 9.90 39.13 -23.70
N GLY A 79 9.13 38.06 -23.95
CA GLY A 79 9.68 36.77 -24.39
C GLY A 79 10.38 35.96 -23.31
N LEU A 80 10.04 36.14 -22.02
CA LEU A 80 10.46 35.20 -20.99
C LEU A 80 9.79 33.84 -21.20
N ASP A 81 10.60 32.83 -21.50
CA ASP A 81 10.15 31.43 -21.52
C ASP A 81 10.03 30.92 -20.09
N LEU A 82 8.79 30.79 -19.60
CA LEU A 82 8.45 30.31 -18.27
C LEU A 82 7.75 28.95 -18.40
N SER A 83 8.22 27.96 -17.64
CA SER A 83 7.61 26.64 -17.67
C SER A 83 7.64 25.94 -16.32
N CYS A 84 6.70 25.01 -16.13
CA CYS A 84 6.75 24.00 -15.10
C CYS A 84 7.10 22.66 -15.74
N GLU A 85 8.22 22.08 -15.33
CA GLU A 85 8.61 20.72 -15.69
C GLU A 85 8.20 19.76 -14.57
N TYR A 86 7.25 18.88 -14.89
CA TYR A 86 6.71 17.84 -14.05
C TYR A 86 7.49 16.55 -14.25
N ARG A 87 7.92 15.93 -13.15
CA ARG A 87 8.64 14.65 -13.15
C ARG A 87 7.98 13.68 -12.18
N SER A 88 7.53 12.54 -12.69
CA SER A 88 6.83 11.49 -11.94
C SER A 88 7.30 10.13 -12.44
N GLY A 89 8.05 9.39 -11.61
CA GLY A 89 8.72 8.17 -12.04
C GLY A 89 9.64 8.43 -13.24
N MET A 90 9.37 7.75 -14.36
CA MET A 90 10.09 7.95 -15.63
C MET A 90 9.47 9.00 -16.54
N GLN A 91 8.26 9.47 -16.22
CA GLN A 91 7.52 10.44 -17.04
C GLN A 91 8.05 11.86 -16.82
N ARG A 92 8.12 12.63 -17.90
CA ARG A 92 8.46 14.06 -17.88
C ARG A 92 7.48 14.83 -18.76
N HIS A 93 6.95 15.92 -18.23
CA HIS A 93 6.08 16.80 -18.98
C HIS A 93 6.41 18.27 -18.70
N SER A 94 6.36 19.12 -19.73
CA SER A 94 6.56 20.55 -19.58
C SER A 94 5.28 21.28 -19.97
N ALA A 95 4.81 22.19 -19.11
CA ALA A 95 3.70 23.07 -19.38
C ALA A 95 4.16 24.54 -19.29
N PRO A 96 3.59 25.46 -20.09
CA PRO A 96 3.87 26.88 -19.94
C PRO A 96 3.39 27.36 -18.56
N ALA A 97 4.22 28.16 -17.90
CA ALA A 97 3.88 28.79 -16.63
C ALA A 97 3.44 30.24 -16.87
N SER A 98 2.50 30.72 -16.06
CA SER A 98 2.15 32.13 -16.01
C SER A 98 2.48 32.69 -14.64
N VAL A 99 2.81 33.98 -14.58
CA VAL A 99 3.11 34.67 -13.32
C VAL A 99 2.13 35.81 -13.15
N GLN A 100 1.39 35.77 -12.05
CA GLN A 100 0.53 36.82 -11.57
C GLN A 100 1.25 37.58 -10.45
N SER A 101 0.99 38.89 -10.34
CA SER A 101 1.51 39.75 -9.26
C SER A 101 3.02 39.63 -8.98
N ASP A 102 3.81 39.37 -10.03
CA ASP A 102 5.27 39.20 -10.03
C ASP A 102 5.83 38.08 -9.15
N ARG A 103 5.00 37.34 -8.40
CA ARG A 103 5.47 36.29 -7.46
C ARG A 103 4.63 35.03 -7.49
N HIS A 104 3.38 35.14 -7.92
CA HIS A 104 2.45 34.02 -7.91
C HIS A 104 2.53 33.28 -9.23
N VAL A 105 3.12 32.09 -9.21
CA VAL A 105 3.27 31.24 -10.38
C VAL A 105 2.06 30.32 -10.46
N GLU A 106 1.51 30.20 -11.66
CA GLU A 106 0.43 29.29 -12.01
C GLU A 106 0.87 28.40 -13.15
N CYS A 107 0.74 27.08 -12.95
CA CYS A 107 1.08 26.06 -13.92
C CYS A 107 -0.10 25.11 -14.13
N PRO A 108 -0.56 24.91 -15.38
CA PRO A 108 -1.53 23.88 -15.71
C PRO A 108 -0.97 22.51 -15.36
N LEU A 109 -1.75 21.68 -14.65
CA LEU A 109 -1.34 20.31 -14.41
C LEU A 109 -1.42 19.48 -15.71
N PRO A 110 -0.49 18.53 -15.92
CA PRO A 110 -0.59 17.60 -17.03
C PRO A 110 -1.83 16.70 -16.91
N PRO A 111 -2.36 16.21 -18.04
CA PRO A 111 -3.30 15.10 -18.06
C PRO A 111 -2.74 13.87 -17.33
N ALA A 112 -3.63 13.06 -16.74
CA ALA A 112 -3.27 11.90 -15.92
C ALA A 112 -2.36 10.90 -16.65
N GLU A 113 -2.51 10.73 -17.97
CA GLU A 113 -1.72 9.77 -18.77
C GLU A 113 -0.24 10.14 -18.87
N LYS A 114 0.11 11.41 -18.58
CA LYS A 114 1.49 11.90 -18.54
C LYS A 114 2.09 11.85 -17.13
N LEU A 115 1.33 11.37 -16.15
CA LEU A 115 1.74 11.19 -14.78
C LEU A 115 1.77 9.69 -14.44
N SER A 116 2.61 9.31 -13.47
CA SER A 116 2.59 7.93 -12.98
C SER A 116 1.56 7.83 -11.84
N PRO A 117 0.54 6.95 -11.93
CA PRO A 117 -0.31 6.67 -10.79
C PRO A 117 0.51 6.00 -9.68
N PRO A 118 0.05 6.08 -8.42
CA PRO A 118 0.61 5.26 -7.34
C PRO A 118 0.60 3.78 -7.71
N ARG A 119 1.72 3.10 -7.42
CA ARG A 119 1.78 1.64 -7.55
C ARG A 119 0.84 1.00 -6.55
N LYS A 120 0.30 -0.19 -6.88
CA LYS A 120 -0.51 -0.98 -5.94
C LYS A 120 0.23 -1.16 -4.61
N GLY A 121 -0.42 -0.79 -3.51
CA GLY A 121 0.14 -0.84 -2.16
C GLY A 121 0.90 0.42 -1.72
N ASN A 122 1.17 1.37 -2.62
CA ASN A 122 1.68 2.69 -2.25
C ASN A 122 0.52 3.67 -2.09
N ASP A 123 0.54 4.47 -1.01
CA ASP A 123 -0.49 5.48 -0.76
C ASP A 123 -0.39 6.69 -1.71
N PHE A 124 0.82 7.03 -2.15
CA PHE A 124 1.06 8.08 -3.13
C PHE A 124 2.33 7.86 -3.97
N GLU A 125 2.43 8.60 -5.07
CA GLU A 125 3.64 8.78 -5.86
C GLU A 125 4.05 10.27 -5.81
N PRO A 126 5.33 10.60 -5.53
CA PRO A 126 5.79 11.99 -5.53
C PRO A 126 5.87 12.57 -6.96
N LEU A 127 5.31 13.76 -7.14
CA LEU A 127 5.43 14.58 -8.34
C LEU A 127 6.38 15.73 -8.08
N ALA A 128 7.59 15.67 -8.63
CA ALA A 128 8.52 16.79 -8.58
C ALA A 128 8.15 17.83 -9.63
N VAL A 129 8.01 19.07 -9.19
CA VAL A 129 7.64 20.23 -10.01
C VAL A 129 8.81 21.20 -10.01
N HIS A 130 9.39 21.38 -11.18
CA HIS A 130 10.49 22.30 -11.43
C HIS A 130 9.96 23.55 -12.11
N PHE A 131 10.00 24.70 -11.43
CA PHE A 131 9.77 25.98 -12.11
C PHE A 131 11.04 26.37 -12.86
N ALA A 132 10.93 26.56 -14.17
CA ALA A 132 12.05 26.85 -15.05
C ALA A 132 11.87 28.17 -15.79
N VAL A 133 12.99 28.86 -16.00
CA VAL A 133 13.06 30.10 -16.78
C VAL A 133 14.13 29.93 -17.85
N LYS A 134 13.76 30.09 -19.13
CA LYS A 134 14.65 29.85 -20.29
C LYS A 134 15.30 28.46 -20.24
N GLY A 135 14.50 27.43 -19.93
CA GLY A 135 14.94 26.03 -19.82
C GLY A 135 15.77 25.67 -18.59
N ARG A 136 15.95 26.59 -17.63
CA ARG A 136 16.77 26.40 -16.43
C ARG A 136 15.90 26.28 -15.18
N SER A 137 15.96 25.14 -14.48
CA SER A 137 15.19 24.91 -13.23
C SER A 137 15.66 25.82 -12.10
N ILE A 138 14.79 26.69 -11.61
CA ILE A 138 15.08 27.70 -10.59
C ILE A 138 14.77 27.17 -9.20
N VAL A 139 13.64 26.49 -9.05
CA VAL A 139 13.21 25.90 -7.79
C VAL A 139 12.44 24.61 -8.06
N THR A 140 12.55 23.67 -7.12
CA THR A 140 11.90 22.36 -7.19
C THR A 140 11.10 22.12 -5.92
N ARG A 141 9.85 21.68 -6.07
CA ARG A 141 9.02 21.19 -4.96
C ARG A 141 8.27 19.94 -5.36
N SER A 142 7.96 19.09 -4.40
CA SER A 142 7.20 17.87 -4.64
C SER A 142 5.80 17.99 -4.05
N VAL A 143 4.80 17.50 -4.78
CA VAL A 143 3.44 17.26 -4.29
C VAL A 143 3.12 15.78 -4.41
N SER A 144 2.15 15.30 -3.62
CA SER A 144 1.76 13.89 -3.62
C SER A 144 0.64 13.66 -4.64
N ILE A 145 0.82 12.71 -5.55
CA ILE A 145 -0.27 12.16 -6.36
C ILE A 145 -0.79 10.93 -5.65
N TYR A 146 -2.08 10.88 -5.32
CA TYR A 146 -2.70 9.72 -4.65
C TYR A 146 -3.82 9.12 -5.50
N ASN A 147 -4.19 7.88 -5.22
CA ASN A 147 -5.30 7.20 -5.88
C ASN A 147 -5.92 6.19 -4.92
N CYS A 148 -7.12 6.48 -4.40
CA CYS A 148 -7.82 5.57 -3.48
C CYS A 148 -8.06 4.20 -4.12
N ASN A 149 -8.42 4.15 -5.42
CA ASN A 149 -8.68 2.91 -6.16
C ASN A 149 -7.46 1.97 -6.28
N SER A 150 -6.27 2.43 -5.89
CA SER A 150 -5.06 1.58 -5.86
C SER A 150 -5.00 0.65 -4.64
N HIS A 151 -5.80 0.92 -3.60
CA HIS A 151 -5.88 0.12 -2.39
C HIS A 151 -6.84 -1.05 -2.55
N SER A 152 -6.38 -2.26 -2.24
CA SER A 152 -7.14 -3.51 -2.43
C SER A 152 -7.68 -4.13 -1.14
N SER A 153 -7.63 -3.41 -0.03
CA SER A 153 -8.05 -3.87 1.30
C SER A 153 -8.63 -2.69 2.08
N CYS A 154 -9.59 -2.95 2.96
CA CYS A 154 -10.20 -1.91 3.77
C CYS A 154 -9.17 -1.18 4.64
N MET A 155 -8.23 -1.92 5.22
CA MET A 155 -7.17 -1.39 6.08
C MET A 155 -6.29 -0.38 5.35
N ASN A 156 -5.68 -0.76 4.22
CA ASN A 156 -4.81 0.14 3.47
C ASN A 156 -5.59 1.36 2.96
N CYS A 157 -6.85 1.17 2.58
CA CYS A 157 -7.74 2.25 2.17
C CYS A 157 -7.97 3.27 3.30
N THR A 158 -8.40 2.81 4.47
CA THR A 158 -8.75 3.68 5.60
C THR A 158 -7.54 4.27 6.33
N ASN A 159 -6.36 3.67 6.16
CA ASN A 159 -5.09 4.19 6.66
C ASN A 159 -4.44 5.20 5.69
N SER A 160 -5.06 5.47 4.53
CA SER A 160 -4.59 6.50 3.61
C SER A 160 -4.63 7.89 4.25
N GLN A 161 -3.57 8.67 4.05
CA GLN A 161 -3.54 10.06 4.52
C GLN A 161 -4.37 11.02 3.64
N PHE A 162 -4.90 10.56 2.51
CA PHE A 162 -5.58 11.39 1.50
C PHE A 162 -7.11 11.32 1.55
N GLY A 163 -7.67 10.88 2.68
CA GLY A 163 -9.12 10.87 2.87
C GLY A 163 -9.82 9.84 1.99
N CYS A 164 -9.27 8.63 1.91
CA CYS A 164 -9.94 7.50 1.28
C CYS A 164 -10.91 6.80 2.24
N ALA A 165 -11.87 6.05 1.70
CA ALA A 165 -12.82 5.26 2.46
C ALA A 165 -13.27 4.01 1.67
N TRP A 166 -13.59 2.94 2.39
CA TRP A 166 -13.83 1.63 1.80
C TRP A 166 -15.32 1.36 1.55
N CYS A 167 -15.66 1.00 0.32
CA CYS A 167 -17.00 0.54 -0.04
C CYS A 167 -17.03 -0.99 0.03
N TYR A 168 -17.56 -1.52 1.16
CA TYR A 168 -17.50 -2.96 1.39
C TYR A 168 -18.29 -3.77 0.36
N THR A 169 -19.41 -3.23 -0.17
CA THR A 169 -20.29 -3.93 -1.11
C THR A 169 -19.69 -4.15 -2.49
N SER A 170 -18.82 -3.25 -2.95
CA SER A 170 -18.05 -3.37 -4.20
C SER A 170 -16.65 -3.95 -3.99
N GLY A 171 -16.13 -3.86 -2.76
CA GLY A 171 -14.74 -4.20 -2.47
C GLY A 171 -13.76 -3.20 -3.09
N THR A 172 -14.16 -1.93 -3.22
CA THR A 172 -13.33 -0.85 -3.78
C THR A 172 -13.05 0.23 -2.75
N CYS A 173 -11.89 0.86 -2.89
CA CYS A 173 -11.47 1.98 -2.06
C CYS A 173 -11.71 3.28 -2.81
N GLU A 174 -12.59 4.12 -2.30
CA GLU A 174 -13.05 5.36 -2.95
C GLU A 174 -12.57 6.59 -2.17
N GLU A 175 -12.73 7.77 -2.74
CA GLU A 175 -12.56 9.03 -1.99
C GLU A 175 -13.71 9.25 -1.00
N LYS A 176 -13.43 9.89 0.14
CA LYS A 176 -14.47 10.24 1.11
C LYS A 176 -15.55 11.11 0.46
N GLY A 177 -16.81 10.72 0.66
CA GLY A 177 -17.97 11.38 0.05
C GLY A 177 -18.39 10.78 -1.30
N ALA A 178 -17.62 9.85 -1.87
CA ALA A 178 -18.06 9.09 -3.03
C ALA A 178 -19.30 8.22 -2.70
N PRO A 179 -20.20 8.00 -3.67
CA PRO A 179 -21.36 7.14 -3.45
C PRO A 179 -20.93 5.67 -3.33
N CYS A 180 -21.29 5.02 -2.24
CA CYS A 180 -21.17 3.57 -2.09
C CYS A 180 -22.56 2.95 -2.14
N LYS A 181 -22.79 2.09 -3.14
CA LYS A 181 -24.10 1.46 -3.37
C LYS A 181 -24.01 -0.03 -3.15
N HIS A 182 -25.04 -0.55 -2.48
CA HIS A 182 -25.29 -1.99 -2.44
C HIS A 182 -25.73 -2.48 -3.83
N LEU A 183 -25.60 -3.78 -4.10
CA LEU A 183 -26.02 -4.39 -5.37
C LEU A 183 -27.53 -4.23 -5.65
N SER A 184 -28.33 -3.99 -4.60
CA SER A 184 -29.75 -3.65 -4.70
C SER A 184 -30.02 -2.19 -5.12
N GLY A 185 -28.98 -1.35 -5.22
CA GLY A 185 -29.06 0.06 -5.56
C GLY A 185 -29.24 1.02 -4.37
N SER A 186 -29.38 0.51 -3.14
CA SER A 186 -29.46 1.33 -1.93
C SER A 186 -28.10 1.89 -1.53
N ASP A 187 -28.09 3.14 -1.05
CA ASP A 187 -26.87 3.76 -0.53
C ASP A 187 -26.46 3.12 0.79
N VAL A 188 -25.17 2.86 0.95
CA VAL A 188 -24.58 2.32 2.18
C VAL A 188 -23.42 3.21 2.63
N ALA A 189 -23.19 3.26 3.93
CA ALA A 189 -22.10 4.07 4.48
C ALA A 189 -20.74 3.49 4.10
N LEU A 190 -19.82 4.37 3.69
CA LEU A 190 -18.41 4.05 3.53
C LEU A 190 -17.78 3.75 4.89
N ILE A 191 -16.80 2.85 4.91
CA ILE A 191 -15.97 2.58 6.08
C ILE A 191 -14.78 3.54 6.01
N GLU A 192 -14.76 4.52 6.91
CA GLU A 192 -13.75 5.60 6.89
C GLU A 192 -12.60 5.42 7.88
N THR A 193 -12.70 4.43 8.77
CA THR A 193 -11.74 4.22 9.86
C THR A 193 -11.32 2.76 9.96
N GLU A 194 -10.05 2.56 10.30
CA GLU A 194 -9.39 1.25 10.38
C GLU A 194 -10.09 0.30 11.35
N ASP A 195 -10.55 0.82 12.50
CA ASP A 195 -11.20 0.07 13.57
C ASP A 195 -12.55 -0.51 13.17
N LYS A 196 -13.11 -0.07 12.04
CA LYS A 196 -14.36 -0.57 11.46
C LYS A 196 -14.15 -1.52 10.29
N CYS A 197 -12.90 -1.80 9.90
CA CYS A 197 -12.63 -2.69 8.78
C CYS A 197 -12.99 -4.16 9.08
N PRO A 198 -13.77 -4.82 8.20
CA PRO A 198 -14.10 -6.23 8.29
C PRO A 198 -12.85 -7.09 8.13
N GLN A 199 -12.53 -7.89 9.15
CA GLN A 199 -11.26 -8.63 9.17
C GLN A 199 -11.40 -10.00 9.84
N VAL A 200 -10.52 -10.91 9.43
CA VAL A 200 -10.23 -12.15 10.15
C VAL A 200 -9.12 -11.93 11.17
N TRP A 201 -9.23 -12.60 12.31
CA TRP A 201 -8.34 -12.47 13.45
C TRP A 201 -8.16 -13.81 14.15
N THR A 202 -6.97 -14.02 14.74
CA THR A 202 -6.70 -15.17 15.61
C THR A 202 -5.93 -14.71 16.85
N LYS A 203 -6.09 -15.43 17.97
CA LYS A 203 -5.30 -15.17 19.19
C LYS A 203 -3.87 -15.70 19.11
N SER A 204 -3.60 -16.69 18.25
CA SER A 204 -2.31 -17.38 18.18
C SER A 204 -1.43 -16.83 17.07
N THR A 205 -0.25 -16.33 17.41
CA THR A 205 0.76 -15.84 16.45
C THR A 205 1.79 -16.91 16.07
N ASN A 206 1.79 -18.11 16.68
CA ASN A 206 2.63 -19.27 16.28
C ASN A 206 2.17 -20.53 17.06
N PRO A 207 1.94 -21.71 16.43
CA PRO A 207 2.09 -22.04 15.01
C PRO A 207 0.99 -21.51 14.09
N GLY A 208 0.01 -20.78 14.63
CA GLY A 208 -1.18 -20.35 13.90
C GLY A 208 -2.21 -21.46 13.87
N ILE A 209 -2.67 -21.84 12.68
CA ILE A 209 -3.63 -22.94 12.46
C ILE A 209 -2.84 -24.12 11.93
N VAL A 210 -2.87 -25.27 12.62
CA VAL A 210 -2.16 -26.49 12.21
C VAL A 210 -3.13 -27.59 11.82
N VAL A 211 -2.85 -28.27 10.71
CA VAL A 211 -3.63 -29.42 10.22
C VAL A 211 -2.70 -30.52 9.72
N HIS A 212 -3.01 -31.78 10.00
CA HIS A 212 -2.19 -32.88 9.50
C HIS A 212 -2.51 -33.17 8.03
N SER A 213 -1.48 -33.50 7.24
CA SER A 213 -1.62 -33.90 5.84
C SER A 213 -2.45 -35.19 5.71
N GLY A 214 -3.43 -35.21 4.82
CA GLY A 214 -4.33 -36.36 4.62
C GLY A 214 -5.43 -36.51 5.68
N LEU A 215 -5.58 -35.52 6.58
CA LEU A 215 -6.72 -35.46 7.50
C LEU A 215 -7.69 -34.38 7.02
N SER A 216 -8.97 -34.74 6.97
CA SER A 216 -10.04 -33.79 6.79
C SER A 216 -10.25 -33.02 8.10
N SER A 217 -10.18 -31.69 8.05
CA SER A 217 -10.20 -30.82 9.24
C SER A 217 -11.06 -29.58 9.01
N GLN A 218 -11.78 -29.16 10.05
CA GLN A 218 -12.44 -27.85 10.08
C GLN A 218 -11.47 -26.80 10.58
N ILE A 219 -11.56 -25.60 10.00
CA ILE A 219 -10.73 -24.46 10.39
C ILE A 219 -11.63 -23.38 10.96
N ALA A 220 -11.33 -22.93 12.18
CA ALA A 220 -12.08 -21.90 12.86
C ALA A 220 -11.20 -20.68 13.16
N VAL A 221 -11.69 -19.49 12.79
CA VAL A 221 -11.05 -18.19 13.07
C VAL A 221 -12.06 -17.23 13.67
N ARG A 222 -11.59 -16.10 14.20
CA ARG A 222 -12.46 -15.02 14.64
C ARG A 222 -12.64 -14.00 13.53
N VAL A 223 -13.78 -13.33 13.55
CA VAL A 223 -14.09 -12.20 12.67
C VAL A 223 -14.38 -10.96 13.50
N LYS A 224 -14.07 -9.78 12.96
CA LYS A 224 -14.35 -8.48 13.57
C LYS A 224 -14.99 -7.54 12.54
N ASN A 225 -15.87 -6.66 13.03
CA ASN A 225 -16.46 -5.55 12.28
C ASN A 225 -17.14 -5.93 10.96
N LEU A 226 -17.72 -7.13 10.89
CA LEU A 226 -18.53 -7.52 9.74
C LEU A 226 -19.76 -6.62 9.65
N GLN A 227 -20.08 -6.18 8.43
CA GLN A 227 -21.35 -5.57 8.12
C GLN A 227 -22.45 -6.65 8.04
N PRO A 228 -23.73 -6.32 8.27
CA PRO A 228 -24.81 -7.31 8.35
C PRO A 228 -24.85 -8.33 7.20
N GLU A 229 -24.59 -7.88 5.98
CA GLU A 229 -24.63 -8.65 4.74
C GLU A 229 -23.39 -9.54 4.54
N GLN A 230 -22.28 -9.26 5.24
CA GLN A 230 -21.02 -10.01 5.12
C GLN A 230 -21.05 -11.38 5.81
N THR A 231 -22.21 -11.80 6.29
CA THR A 231 -22.48 -13.12 6.85
C THR A 231 -23.06 -14.09 5.82
N GLN A 232 -23.36 -13.63 4.61
CA GLN A 232 -23.97 -14.43 3.55
C GLN A 232 -22.93 -14.97 2.56
N ALA A 233 -23.14 -16.22 2.11
CA ALA A 233 -22.31 -16.90 1.12
C ALA A 233 -20.80 -16.86 1.46
N VAL A 234 -20.47 -17.01 2.74
CA VAL A 234 -19.08 -16.95 3.21
C VAL A 234 -18.34 -18.22 2.80
N LYS A 235 -17.10 -18.05 2.31
CA LYS A 235 -16.25 -19.15 1.86
C LYS A 235 -14.85 -19.00 2.41
N CYS A 236 -14.20 -20.13 2.67
CA CYS A 236 -12.78 -20.22 2.97
C CYS A 236 -12.04 -20.72 1.73
N LYS A 237 -11.04 -19.95 1.30
CA LYS A 237 -10.17 -20.25 0.18
C LYS A 237 -8.77 -20.57 0.69
N PHE A 238 -8.26 -21.71 0.25
CA PHE A 238 -6.95 -22.24 0.57
C PHE A 238 -6.11 -22.36 -0.70
N VAL A 239 -4.89 -21.81 -0.68
CA VAL A 239 -4.00 -21.81 -1.87
C VAL A 239 -2.65 -22.40 -1.51
N ASN A 240 -2.25 -23.47 -2.21
CA ASN A 240 -0.95 -24.11 -2.08
C ASN A 240 -0.35 -24.41 -3.46
N ALA A 241 0.86 -23.91 -3.74
CA ALA A 241 1.56 -24.12 -5.01
C ALA A 241 0.67 -23.89 -6.27
N GLY A 242 -0.17 -22.85 -6.23
CA GLY A 242 -1.10 -22.49 -7.31
C GLY A 242 -2.38 -23.33 -7.40
N LYS A 243 -2.51 -24.40 -6.60
CA LYS A 243 -3.76 -25.17 -6.46
C LYS A 243 -4.65 -24.50 -5.42
N GLU A 244 -5.91 -24.34 -5.79
CA GLU A 244 -6.93 -23.67 -4.98
C GLU A 244 -7.98 -24.67 -4.50
N LYS A 245 -8.35 -24.57 -3.22
CA LYS A 245 -9.47 -25.30 -2.62
C LYS A 245 -10.39 -24.30 -1.92
N VAL A 246 -11.68 -24.33 -2.27
CA VAL A 246 -12.70 -23.45 -1.71
C VAL A 246 -13.78 -24.28 -1.03
N VAL A 247 -14.12 -23.92 0.20
CA VAL A 247 -15.20 -24.53 0.97
C VAL A 247 -16.12 -23.47 1.55
N THR A 248 -17.37 -23.81 1.83
CA THR A 248 -18.30 -22.90 2.51
C THR A 248 -17.87 -22.69 3.96
N ALA A 249 -18.36 -21.61 4.58
CA ALA A 249 -18.12 -21.32 5.99
C ALA A 249 -19.37 -20.74 6.63
N ASP A 250 -19.52 -21.00 7.92
CA ASP A 250 -20.61 -20.48 8.75
C ASP A 250 -20.05 -19.56 9.82
N ILE A 251 -20.81 -18.50 10.16
CA ILE A 251 -20.44 -17.54 11.20
C ILE A 251 -21.41 -17.67 12.37
N THR A 252 -20.88 -18.05 13.54
CA THR A 252 -21.63 -18.11 14.80
C THR A 252 -21.07 -17.08 15.77
N ALA A 253 -21.85 -16.04 16.06
CA ALA A 253 -21.47 -14.87 16.85
C ALA A 253 -20.22 -14.14 16.30
N THR A 254 -19.03 -14.55 16.73
CA THR A 254 -17.74 -13.98 16.29
C THR A 254 -16.75 -15.03 15.79
N THR A 255 -17.19 -16.28 15.68
CA THR A 255 -16.39 -17.39 15.18
C THR A 255 -16.86 -17.73 13.77
N LEU A 256 -15.94 -17.71 12.82
CA LEU A 256 -16.12 -18.24 11.49
C LEU A 256 -15.53 -19.65 11.44
N THR A 257 -16.33 -20.62 11.00
CA THR A 257 -15.92 -22.02 10.87
C THR A 257 -16.06 -22.45 9.42
N CYS A 258 -14.94 -22.79 8.79
CA CYS A 258 -14.90 -23.38 7.47
C CYS A 258 -15.43 -24.83 7.52
N ALA A 259 -16.17 -25.23 6.49
CA ALA A 259 -16.53 -26.62 6.28
C ALA A 259 -15.27 -27.49 6.16
N GLU A 260 -15.45 -28.78 6.44
CA GLU A 260 -14.33 -29.72 6.54
C GLU A 260 -13.59 -29.85 5.20
N ALA A 261 -12.26 -29.77 5.27
CA ALA A 261 -11.40 -29.87 4.11
C ALA A 261 -10.19 -30.74 4.42
N GLU A 262 -9.91 -31.68 3.51
CA GLU A 262 -8.64 -32.41 3.50
C GLU A 262 -7.52 -31.56 2.88
N PHE A 263 -6.35 -31.57 3.52
CA PHE A 263 -5.16 -30.89 3.05
C PHE A 263 -4.06 -31.92 2.78
N GLU A 264 -3.46 -31.89 1.60
CA GLU A 264 -2.35 -32.79 1.27
C GLU A 264 -1.29 -32.04 0.47
N PHE A 265 -0.03 -32.44 0.67
CA PHE A 265 1.10 -31.96 -0.13
C PHE A 265 2.10 -33.09 -0.41
N GLU A 266 2.75 -33.01 -1.56
CA GLU A 266 3.74 -34.00 -1.99
C GLU A 266 5.12 -33.77 -1.35
N GLY A 267 5.91 -34.83 -1.26
CA GLY A 267 7.28 -34.80 -0.75
C GLY A 267 7.41 -35.03 0.77
N GLU A 268 8.68 -35.00 1.22
CA GLU A 268 9.11 -35.32 2.58
C GLU A 268 9.33 -34.08 3.46
N ASN A 269 8.76 -32.94 3.08
CA ASN A 269 8.85 -31.73 3.89
C ASN A 269 8.07 -31.92 5.21
N PRO A 270 8.58 -31.39 6.35
CA PRO A 270 7.89 -31.46 7.64
C PRO A 270 6.54 -30.74 7.61
N TYR A 271 6.47 -29.60 6.91
CA TYR A 271 5.25 -28.82 6.72
C TYR A 271 5.32 -27.93 5.49
N VAL A 272 4.16 -27.43 5.06
CA VAL A 272 3.99 -26.33 4.09
C VAL A 272 3.05 -25.28 4.64
N LEU A 273 3.20 -24.03 4.19
CA LEU A 273 2.30 -22.93 4.53
C LEU A 273 1.30 -22.75 3.40
N VAL A 274 0.03 -22.92 3.72
CA VAL A 274 -1.09 -22.76 2.78
C VAL A 274 -1.71 -21.39 3.01
N GLY A 275 -1.82 -20.62 1.92
CA GLY A 275 -2.48 -19.31 1.94
C GLY A 275 -3.94 -19.46 2.33
N PHE A 276 -4.43 -18.57 3.18
CA PHE A 276 -5.79 -18.58 3.70
C PHE A 276 -6.46 -17.24 3.46
N THR A 277 -7.63 -17.27 2.83
CA THR A 277 -8.44 -16.08 2.54
C THR A 277 -9.89 -16.42 2.81
N VAL A 278 -10.61 -15.51 3.47
CA VAL A 278 -12.06 -15.61 3.64
C VAL A 278 -12.71 -14.63 2.68
N THR A 279 -13.70 -15.12 1.94
CA THR A 279 -14.52 -14.31 1.03
C THR A 279 -15.99 -14.36 1.43
N TRP A 280 -16.76 -13.37 0.99
CA TRP A 280 -18.20 -13.29 1.27
C TRP A 280 -18.99 -12.80 0.05
N GLY A 281 -20.30 -13.07 0.06
CA GLY A 281 -21.23 -12.61 -0.96
C GLY A 281 -21.05 -13.30 -2.33
N GLY A 282 -21.84 -12.86 -3.31
CA GLY A 282 -21.82 -13.42 -4.67
C GLY A 282 -20.60 -13.03 -5.51
N LEU A 283 -19.88 -11.97 -5.11
CA LEU A 283 -18.67 -11.47 -5.78
C LEU A 283 -17.37 -12.02 -5.18
N ASP A 284 -17.45 -12.89 -4.17
CA ASP A 284 -16.30 -13.44 -3.45
C ASP A 284 -15.32 -12.35 -2.96
N LEU A 285 -15.87 -11.28 -2.36
CA LEU A 285 -15.07 -10.17 -1.86
C LEU A 285 -14.27 -10.60 -0.62
N PRO A 286 -12.96 -10.28 -0.54
CA PRO A 286 -12.12 -10.71 0.56
C PRO A 286 -12.39 -9.93 1.84
N LEU A 287 -12.25 -10.60 2.99
CA LEU A 287 -12.06 -9.94 4.29
C LEU A 287 -10.57 -9.66 4.53
N ASP A 288 -10.26 -8.61 5.28
CA ASP A 288 -8.87 -8.26 5.58
C ASP A 288 -8.21 -9.33 6.48
N ASN A 289 -6.96 -9.68 6.19
CA ASN A 289 -6.16 -10.64 6.95
C ASN A 289 -4.84 -10.01 7.43
N LEU A 290 -4.93 -9.14 8.44
CA LEU A 290 -3.81 -8.32 8.92
C LEU A 290 -2.70 -9.14 9.59
N MET A 291 -3.07 -10.25 10.22
CA MET A 291 -2.10 -11.13 10.89
C MET A 291 -1.41 -12.09 9.93
N ALA A 292 -1.67 -11.98 8.62
CA ALA A 292 -1.21 -12.93 7.60
C ALA A 292 -1.48 -14.38 8.03
N ILE A 293 -2.69 -14.64 8.54
CA ILE A 293 -3.12 -15.97 8.99
C ILE A 293 -2.93 -16.93 7.82
N GLN A 294 -2.21 -18.02 8.10
CA GLN A 294 -1.93 -19.11 7.18
C GLN A 294 -2.23 -20.44 7.86
N VAL A 295 -2.43 -21.48 7.06
CA VAL A 295 -2.63 -22.84 7.55
C VAL A 295 -1.33 -23.61 7.37
N ARG A 296 -0.77 -24.11 8.47
CA ARG A 296 0.42 -24.96 8.45
C ARG A 296 -0.04 -26.41 8.32
N VAL A 297 0.16 -26.98 7.13
CA VAL A 297 -0.13 -28.40 6.88
C VAL A 297 1.13 -29.20 7.16
N TYR A 298 1.09 -30.14 8.11
CA TYR A 298 2.27 -30.87 8.59
C TYR A 298 2.16 -32.39 8.43
N LYS A 299 3.30 -33.08 8.52
CA LYS A 299 3.39 -34.54 8.56
C LYS A 299 4.24 -34.96 9.76
N CYS A 300 3.64 -35.62 10.75
CA CYS A 300 4.34 -36.02 11.99
C CYS A 300 5.68 -36.73 11.71
N ARG A 301 5.67 -37.63 10.71
CA ARG A 301 6.83 -38.45 10.30
C ARG A 301 8.07 -37.64 9.94
N TYR A 302 7.89 -36.47 9.34
CA TYR A 302 8.99 -35.66 8.83
C TYR A 302 9.34 -34.49 9.77
N MET A 303 8.55 -34.25 10.82
CA MET A 303 8.83 -33.19 11.79
C MET A 303 10.00 -33.52 12.71
N VAL A 304 10.12 -34.78 13.12
CA VAL A 304 11.13 -35.26 14.09
C VAL A 304 11.47 -36.71 13.84
N ALA A 305 12.70 -37.11 14.21
CA ALA A 305 13.20 -38.46 13.94
C ALA A 305 13.17 -39.40 15.17
N TYR A 306 13.13 -38.86 16.40
CA TYR A 306 13.32 -39.64 17.62
C TYR A 306 12.12 -39.54 18.58
N CYS A 307 11.89 -40.59 19.36
CA CYS A 307 10.75 -40.70 20.27
C CYS A 307 10.66 -39.52 21.26
N GLY A 308 11.77 -39.15 21.90
CA GLY A 308 11.79 -38.05 22.87
C GLY A 308 11.38 -36.71 22.24
N GLN A 309 11.77 -36.46 20.99
CA GLN A 309 11.36 -35.26 20.26
C GLN A 309 9.89 -35.32 19.85
N CYS A 310 9.41 -36.47 19.38
CA CYS A 310 8.00 -36.67 19.02
C CYS A 310 7.05 -36.44 20.20
N LEU A 311 7.41 -36.97 21.37
CA LEU A 311 6.63 -36.79 22.61
C LEU A 311 6.73 -35.38 23.18
N SER A 312 7.71 -34.58 22.73
CA SER A 312 7.89 -33.18 23.13
C SER A 312 7.23 -32.19 22.16
N LEU A 313 6.62 -32.66 21.07
CA LEU A 313 5.88 -31.79 20.15
C LEU A 313 4.68 -31.18 20.87
N ASP A 314 4.30 -29.97 20.44
CA ASP A 314 3.12 -29.30 20.95
C ASP A 314 1.87 -30.18 20.75
N SER A 315 1.00 -30.20 21.76
CA SER A 315 -0.24 -30.97 21.74
C SER A 315 -1.13 -30.64 20.54
N ASP A 316 -1.03 -29.43 19.99
CA ASP A 316 -1.77 -29.02 18.79
C ASP A 316 -1.45 -29.90 17.57
N TYR A 317 -0.24 -30.47 17.48
CA TYR A 317 0.14 -31.39 16.41
C TYR A 317 -0.40 -32.82 16.58
N ASN A 318 -0.88 -33.20 17.78
CA ASN A 318 -1.40 -34.53 18.05
C ASN A 318 -0.53 -35.69 17.51
N CYS A 319 0.79 -35.50 17.45
CA CYS A 319 1.76 -36.52 17.03
C CYS A 319 2.14 -37.40 18.22
N GLY A 320 2.40 -38.67 17.95
CA GLY A 320 2.80 -39.69 18.91
C GLY A 320 3.80 -40.65 18.30
N TRP A 321 4.60 -41.29 19.16
CA TRP A 321 5.57 -42.28 18.72
C TRP A 321 4.92 -43.66 18.60
N CYS A 322 4.69 -44.14 17.39
CA CYS A 322 4.25 -45.52 17.19
C CYS A 322 5.47 -46.45 17.15
N GLN A 323 5.50 -47.44 18.04
CA GLN A 323 6.53 -48.47 18.06
C GLN A 323 6.07 -49.70 17.27
N GLY A 324 6.93 -50.17 16.36
CA GLY A 324 6.71 -51.41 15.62
C GLY A 324 7.06 -52.67 16.41
N PRO A 325 6.87 -53.87 15.82
CA PRO A 325 7.23 -55.13 16.45
C PRO A 325 8.71 -55.17 16.83
N CYS A 326 8.99 -55.66 18.04
CA CYS A 326 10.31 -55.72 18.64
C CYS A 326 10.87 -57.15 18.54
N ASP A 327 11.85 -57.37 17.66
CA ASP A 327 12.62 -58.62 17.62
C ASP A 327 14.04 -58.35 18.14
N THR A 328 14.41 -58.97 19.25
CA THR A 328 15.79 -58.96 19.74
C THR A 328 16.69 -59.65 18.71
N PRO A 329 17.84 -59.09 18.28
CA PRO A 329 18.65 -58.04 18.93
C PRO A 329 18.53 -56.63 18.31
N VAL A 330 17.55 -56.36 17.44
CA VAL A 330 17.43 -55.08 16.73
C VAL A 330 16.62 -54.09 17.58
N PRO A 331 17.05 -52.82 17.72
CA PRO A 331 16.23 -51.79 18.34
C PRO A 331 14.88 -51.70 17.63
N CYS A 332 13.78 -51.66 18.39
CA CYS A 332 12.45 -51.67 17.79
C CYS A 332 12.30 -50.46 16.85
N PRO A 333 11.92 -50.67 15.58
CA PRO A 333 11.65 -49.57 14.69
C PRO A 333 10.47 -48.77 15.24
N GLY A 334 10.55 -47.44 15.14
CA GLY A 334 9.46 -46.57 15.51
C GLY A 334 9.46 -45.32 14.65
N THR A 335 8.28 -44.73 14.51
CA THR A 335 8.10 -43.51 13.71
C THR A 335 7.15 -42.57 14.43
N CYS A 336 7.40 -41.27 14.30
CA CYS A 336 6.45 -40.26 14.75
C CYS A 336 5.27 -40.21 13.77
N SER A 337 4.07 -40.48 14.23
CA SER A 337 2.84 -40.51 13.42
C SER A 337 1.73 -39.77 14.17
N LEU A 338 0.54 -39.63 13.58
CA LEU A 338 -0.62 -39.16 14.34
C LEU A 338 -0.93 -40.15 15.47
N SER A 339 -1.14 -39.64 16.69
CA SER A 339 -1.40 -40.48 17.87
C SER A 339 -2.63 -41.37 17.75
N LYS A 340 -3.61 -41.00 16.90
CA LYS A 340 -4.82 -41.80 16.63
C LYS A 340 -4.61 -42.91 15.57
N GLN A 341 -3.46 -42.90 14.90
CA GLN A 341 -3.08 -43.90 13.89
C GLN A 341 -2.04 -44.88 14.43
N CYS A 342 -1.53 -44.63 15.64
CA CYS A 342 -1.14 -45.68 16.57
C CYS A 342 -2.42 -46.20 17.26
#